data_AF-A0A820Y2Q1-F1
#
_entry.id   AF-A0A820Y2Q1-F1
#
_cell.length_a   1.000
_cell.length_b   1.000
_cell.length_c   1.000
_cell.angle_alpha   90.00
_cell.angle_beta   90.00
_cell.angle_gamma   90.00
#
_symmetry.space_group_name_H-M   'P 1'
#
loop_
_entity.id
_entity.type
_entity.pdbx_description
1 polymer ?
#
loop_
_entity_poly.entity_id
_entity_poly.type
_entity_poly.pdbx_seq_one_letter_code
_entity_poly.pdbx_strand_id
1 'polypeptide(L)'
;SELTRKLLSSNNYSSASSLNKVNNSNQPNFQYLSSDFPRMSLPQHLPPNINNDMLNKMDDLLGKITELNNHLTNLELKYSKFEQFMIEKNTSNLSVKQNVNLLSQHSTDYKKELVHHSILIERHENVCMKLIIPMFEDLFGLISSQNQDMKGNILDADLKVKLERYLIQMKKVKEGKHSNT
;
A
#
# COMPACT_ATOMS: atom_id res chain seq x y z
N SER A 1 -15.78 12.96 -13.84
CA SER A 1 -16.15 14.39 -13.88
C SER A 1 -15.78 14.97 -15.23
N GLU A 2 -16.66 15.77 -15.83
CA GLU A 2 -16.43 16.48 -17.10
C GLU A 2 -15.27 17.47 -17.02
N LEU A 3 -14.98 17.97 -15.81
CA LEU A 3 -13.83 18.80 -15.48
C LEU A 3 -12.50 18.05 -15.68
N THR A 4 -12.45 16.76 -15.32
CA THR A 4 -11.25 15.93 -15.49
C THR A 4 -10.93 15.68 -16.96
N ARG A 5 -11.95 15.58 -17.83
CA ARG A 5 -11.75 15.44 -19.27
C ARG A 5 -11.21 16.73 -19.89
N LYS A 6 -11.75 17.90 -19.50
CA LYS A 6 -11.29 19.21 -20.00
C LYS A 6 -9.83 19.52 -19.68
N LEU A 7 -9.37 19.12 -18.49
CA LEU A 7 -7.98 19.36 -18.04
C LEU A 7 -6.94 18.47 -18.73
N LEU A 8 -7.34 17.28 -19.19
CA LEU A 8 -6.43 16.37 -19.91
C LEU A 8 -6.34 16.69 -21.41
N SER A 9 -7.32 17.38 -21.97
CA SER A 9 -7.36 17.77 -23.39
C SER A 9 -6.59 19.05 -23.73
N SER A 10 -6.14 19.84 -22.75
CA SER A 10 -5.54 21.17 -22.98
C SER A 10 -4.01 21.17 -23.21
N ASN A 11 -3.33 20.02 -23.20
CA ASN A 11 -1.86 19.96 -23.25
C ASN A 11 -1.24 19.49 -24.58
N ASN A 12 -2.01 19.42 -25.66
CA ASN A 12 -1.47 19.06 -26.97
C ASN A 12 -1.39 20.28 -27.92
N TYR A 13 -0.42 21.16 -27.68
CA TYR A 13 0.19 21.97 -28.74
C TYR A 13 1.70 22.05 -28.50
N SER A 14 2.43 21.30 -29.32
CA SER A 14 3.88 21.33 -29.46
C SER A 14 4.34 22.56 -30.25
N SER A 15 5.50 23.12 -29.89
CA SER A 15 6.61 23.56 -30.77
C SER A 15 7.61 24.36 -29.91
N ALA A 16 8.74 23.79 -29.49
CA ALA A 16 10.00 23.70 -30.23
C ALA A 16 10.64 25.06 -30.56
N SER A 17 11.65 25.45 -29.76
CA SER A 17 12.82 26.17 -30.28
C SER A 17 14.06 25.82 -29.48
N SER A 18 15.07 25.37 -30.21
CA SER A 18 16.38 24.87 -29.81
C SER A 18 17.37 25.93 -29.35
N LEU A 19 18.40 25.46 -28.64
CA LEU A 19 19.78 25.97 -28.56
C LEU A 19 20.03 27.36 -27.94
N ASN A 20 20.68 27.41 -26.77
CA ASN A 20 22.12 27.70 -26.71
C ASN A 20 22.69 27.63 -25.27
N LYS A 21 23.88 27.03 -25.15
CA LYS A 21 24.81 27.19 -24.03
C LYS A 21 25.16 28.68 -23.88
N VAL A 22 25.07 29.25 -22.67
CA VAL A 22 26.03 30.25 -22.17
C VAL A 22 26.18 30.08 -20.66
N ASN A 23 27.36 29.66 -20.27
CA ASN A 23 27.91 29.77 -18.93
C ASN A 23 28.29 31.25 -18.72
N ASN A 24 27.83 31.92 -17.66
CA ASN A 24 28.48 33.14 -17.16
C ASN A 24 28.07 33.45 -15.71
N SER A 25 29.06 33.35 -14.84
CA SER A 25 29.18 34.06 -13.58
C SER A 25 28.87 35.54 -13.76
N ASN A 26 27.97 36.11 -12.95
CA ASN A 26 27.91 37.56 -12.72
C ASN A 26 27.34 37.84 -11.33
N GLN A 27 28.23 38.24 -10.41
CA GLN A 27 27.90 39.01 -9.22
C GLN A 27 27.32 40.38 -9.64
N PRO A 28 26.31 40.93 -8.96
CA PRO A 28 26.02 42.35 -9.06
C PRO A 28 26.93 43.11 -8.08
N ASN A 29 27.98 43.72 -8.62
CA ASN A 29 28.71 44.79 -7.95
C ASN A 29 27.80 46.04 -7.91
N PHE A 30 27.21 46.34 -6.76
CA PHE A 30 26.63 47.66 -6.52
C PHE A 30 27.76 48.63 -6.13
N GLN A 31 28.26 49.39 -7.11
CA GLN A 31 29.11 50.55 -6.88
C GLN A 31 28.24 51.69 -6.34
N TYR A 32 28.46 52.07 -5.08
CA TYR A 32 27.87 53.27 -4.48
C TYR A 32 28.42 54.53 -5.17
N LEU A 33 27.51 55.45 -5.50
CA LEU A 33 27.82 56.71 -6.17
C LEU A 33 28.78 57.61 -5.38
N SER A 34 29.67 58.23 -6.16
CA SER A 34 30.49 59.44 -5.97
C SER A 34 30.24 60.33 -4.75
N SER A 35 31.36 60.67 -4.10
CA SER A 35 31.54 61.56 -2.96
C SER A 35 31.49 63.07 -3.29
N ASP A 36 30.52 63.52 -4.08
CA ASP A 36 30.34 64.94 -4.44
C ASP A 36 28.94 65.48 -4.10
N PHE A 37 28.43 65.12 -2.91
CA PHE A 37 27.23 65.77 -2.37
C PHE A 37 27.63 67.02 -1.54
N PRO A 38 26.98 68.18 -1.75
CA PRO A 38 27.19 69.32 -0.88
C PRO A 38 26.79 68.96 0.56
N ARG A 39 27.60 69.38 1.54
CA ARG A 39 27.33 69.20 2.98
C ARG A 39 25.91 69.71 3.29
N MET A 40 24.99 68.82 3.62
CA MET A 40 23.66 69.23 4.06
C MET A 40 23.78 69.98 5.39
N SER A 41 23.18 71.17 5.45
CA SER A 41 22.97 71.90 6.69
C SER A 41 22.23 70.99 7.68
N LEU A 42 22.68 70.98 8.93
CA LEU A 42 21.98 70.33 10.04
C LEU A 42 20.51 70.79 10.07
N PRO A 43 19.50 69.91 10.19
CA PRO A 43 18.10 70.34 10.21
C PRO A 43 17.88 71.26 11.41
N GLN A 44 17.66 72.55 11.17
CA GLN A 44 17.13 73.43 12.20
C GLN A 44 15.75 72.89 12.59
N HIS A 45 15.57 72.70 13.90
CA HIS A 45 14.34 72.21 14.52
C HIS A 45 13.08 72.70 13.80
N LEU A 46 12.25 71.76 13.32
CA LEU A 46 10.90 72.08 12.87
C LEU A 46 10.11 72.68 14.04
N PRO A 47 9.29 73.72 13.80
CA PRO A 47 8.37 74.22 14.81
C PRO A 47 7.36 73.11 15.18
N PRO A 48 6.98 72.98 16.46
CA PRO A 48 5.96 72.03 16.85
C PRO A 48 4.63 72.54 16.29
N ASN A 49 3.82 71.64 15.73
CA ASN A 49 2.44 71.86 15.28
C ASN A 49 2.24 72.17 13.79
N ILE A 50 2.48 71.16 12.93
CA ILE A 50 1.73 70.98 11.68
C ILE A 50 1.41 69.49 11.57
N ASN A 51 0.14 69.11 11.69
CA ASN A 51 -0.35 67.80 11.23
C ASN A 51 -0.06 67.69 9.73
N ASN A 52 1.10 67.13 9.39
CA ASN A 52 1.56 67.04 8.01
C ASN A 52 0.86 65.83 7.37
N ASP A 53 -0.31 66.06 6.78
CA ASP A 53 -1.14 65.05 6.11
C ASP A 53 -0.34 64.18 5.12
N MET A 54 0.70 64.75 4.51
CA MET A 54 1.63 64.03 3.64
C MET A 54 2.51 63.02 4.40
N LEU A 55 3.00 63.35 5.61
CA LEU A 55 3.78 62.41 6.43
C LEU A 55 2.90 61.25 6.90
N ASN A 56 1.67 61.54 7.35
CA ASN A 56 0.72 60.50 7.75
C ASN A 56 0.38 59.54 6.60
N LYS A 57 0.18 60.06 5.37
CA LYS A 57 -0.04 59.22 4.18
C LYS A 57 1.18 58.37 3.81
N MET A 58 2.39 58.88 4.05
CA MET A 58 3.63 58.14 3.81
C MET A 58 3.80 57.01 4.83
N ASP A 59 3.50 57.27 6.10
CA ASP A 59 3.51 56.26 7.17
C ASP A 59 2.43 55.19 6.92
N ASP A 60 1.22 55.58 6.51
CA ASP A 60 0.15 54.65 6.11
C ASP A 60 0.57 53.77 4.92
N LEU A 61 1.24 54.37 3.93
CA LEU A 61 1.73 53.63 2.77
C LEU A 61 2.83 52.64 3.18
N LEU A 62 3.75 53.04 4.05
CA LEU A 62 4.80 52.18 4.58
C LEU A 62 4.22 51.01 5.39
N GLY A 63 3.17 51.28 6.19
CA GLY A 63 2.43 50.26 6.91
C GLY A 63 1.79 49.24 5.97
N LYS A 64 1.09 49.71 4.92
CA LYS A 64 0.46 48.84 3.91
C LYS A 64 1.48 48.03 3.10
N ILE A 65 2.63 48.62 2.75
CA ILE A 65 3.71 47.90 2.06
C ILE A 65 4.27 46.79 2.95
N THR A 66 4.43 47.08 4.24
CA THR A 66 4.91 46.08 5.23
C THR A 66 3.91 44.94 5.40
N GLU A 67 2.61 45.25 5.49
CA GLU A 67 1.54 44.25 5.56
C GLU A 67 1.48 43.38 4.30
N LEU A 68 1.57 44.00 3.11
CA LEU A 68 1.67 43.27 1.83
C LEU A 68 2.88 42.35 1.79
N ASN A 69 4.03 42.82 2.25
CA ASN A 69 5.24 42.01 2.30
C ASN A 69 5.07 40.78 3.23
N ASN A 70 4.47 40.98 4.41
CA ASN A 70 4.17 39.90 5.34
C ASN A 70 3.18 38.88 4.75
N HIS A 71 2.15 39.35 4.04
CA HIS A 71 1.22 38.47 3.33
C HIS A 71 1.92 37.66 2.23
N LEU A 72 2.84 38.29 1.48
CA LEU A 72 3.60 37.63 0.44
C LEU A 72 4.52 36.53 1.01
N THR A 73 5.26 36.84 2.08
CA THR A 73 6.12 35.85 2.76
C THR A 73 5.30 34.69 3.33
N ASN A 74 4.12 34.95 3.90
CA ASN A 74 3.24 33.89 4.39
C ASN A 74 2.67 33.04 3.24
N LEU A 75 2.35 33.66 2.10
CA LEU A 75 1.89 32.95 0.92
C LEU A 75 2.97 32.04 0.35
N GLU A 76 4.21 32.53 0.24
CA GLU A 76 5.37 31.76 -0.18
C GLU A 76 5.60 30.54 0.72
N LEU A 77 5.52 30.73 2.04
CA LEU A 77 5.65 29.63 3.01
C LEU A 77 4.53 28.59 2.84
N LYS A 78 3.29 29.03 2.65
CA LYS A 78 2.14 28.13 2.42
C LYS A 78 2.30 27.36 1.11
N TYR A 79 2.77 28.02 0.06
CA TYR A 79 3.03 27.40 -1.23
C TYR A 79 4.09 26.31 -1.12
N SER A 80 5.22 26.59 -0.46
CA SER A 80 6.29 25.60 -0.23
C SER A 80 5.79 24.38 0.55
N LYS A 81 5.00 24.58 1.62
CA LYS A 81 4.39 23.47 2.38
C LYS A 81 3.41 22.65 1.55
N PHE A 82 2.65 23.30 0.68
CA PHE A 82 1.72 22.61 -0.22
C PHE A 82 2.46 21.76 -1.25
N GLU A 83 3.55 22.27 -1.82
CA GLU A 83 4.40 21.53 -2.76
C GLU A 83 4.99 20.27 -2.09
N GLN A 84 5.52 20.42 -0.87
CA GLN A 84 6.01 19.28 -0.09
C GLN A 84 4.92 18.25 0.17
N PHE A 85 3.72 18.70 0.58
CA PHE A 85 2.57 17.83 0.78
C PHE A 85 2.21 17.04 -0.48
N MET A 86 2.22 17.69 -1.65
CA MET A 86 1.92 17.03 -2.92
C MET A 86 2.95 15.95 -3.27
N ILE A 87 4.23 16.21 -3.02
CA ILE A 87 5.30 15.22 -3.21
C ILE A 87 5.10 14.02 -2.28
N GLU A 88 4.88 14.27 -0.98
CA GLU A 88 4.65 13.21 0.01
C GLU A 88 3.41 12.37 -0.33
N LYS A 89 2.31 13.01 -0.76
CA LYS A 89 1.09 12.30 -1.18
C LYS A 89 1.31 11.46 -2.43
N ASN A 90 2.06 11.95 -3.41
CA ASN A 90 2.38 11.17 -4.61
C ASN A 90 3.23 9.94 -4.27
N THR A 91 4.25 10.09 -3.42
CA THR A 91 5.08 8.98 -2.95
C THR A 91 4.25 7.96 -2.18
N SER A 92 3.39 8.42 -1.27
CA SER A 92 2.48 7.56 -0.51
C SER A 92 1.53 6.79 -1.43
N ASN A 93 0.93 7.45 -2.42
CA ASN A 93 0.04 6.81 -3.38
C ASN A 93 0.77 5.73 -4.21
N LEU A 94 2.01 5.99 -4.61
CA LEU A 94 2.83 5.00 -5.32
C LEU A 94 3.08 3.76 -4.46
N SER A 95 3.42 3.94 -3.18
CA SER A 95 3.61 2.85 -2.22
C SER A 95 2.32 2.04 -2.00
N VAL A 96 1.18 2.72 -1.82
CA VAL A 96 -0.12 2.05 -1.68
C VAL A 96 -0.45 1.22 -2.93
N LYS A 97 -0.21 1.77 -4.13
CA LYS A 97 -0.43 1.04 -5.39
C LYS A 97 0.44 -0.21 -5.49
N GLN A 98 1.70 -0.14 -5.08
CA GLN A 98 2.60 -1.31 -5.03
C GLN A 98 2.08 -2.37 -4.06
N ASN A 99 1.67 -1.97 -2.85
CA ASN A 99 1.12 -2.89 -1.87
C ASN A 99 -0.16 -3.57 -2.36
N VAL A 100 -1.09 -2.82 -2.96
CA VAL A 100 -2.32 -3.38 -3.54
C VAL A 100 -2.01 -4.41 -4.63
N ASN A 101 -1.02 -4.16 -5.49
CA ASN A 101 -0.61 -5.12 -6.51
C ASN A 101 -0.04 -6.41 -5.89
N LEU A 102 0.80 -6.29 -4.86
CA LEU A 102 1.34 -7.45 -4.14
C LEU A 102 0.23 -8.27 -3.48
N LEU A 103 -0.70 -7.61 -2.78
CA LEU A 103 -1.86 -8.29 -2.18
C LEU A 103 -2.72 -9.00 -3.24
N SER A 104 -2.93 -8.37 -4.40
CA SER A 104 -3.69 -8.98 -5.50
C SER A 104 -2.98 -10.23 -6.05
N GLN A 105 -1.65 -10.21 -6.14
CA GLN A 105 -0.86 -11.36 -6.56
C GLN A 105 -0.97 -12.50 -5.54
N HIS A 106 -0.71 -12.21 -4.26
CA HIS A 106 -0.85 -13.20 -3.19
C HIS A 106 -2.24 -13.82 -3.13
N SER A 107 -3.30 -13.01 -3.27
CA SER A 107 -4.67 -13.51 -3.30
C SER A 107 -4.91 -14.49 -4.45
N THR A 108 -4.27 -14.28 -5.59
CA THR A 108 -4.38 -15.17 -6.76
C THR A 108 -3.65 -16.48 -6.51
N ASP A 109 -2.46 -16.42 -5.90
CA ASP A 109 -1.66 -17.59 -5.58
C ASP A 109 -2.33 -18.46 -4.51
N TYR A 110 -2.86 -17.85 -3.43
CA TYR A 110 -3.64 -18.57 -2.43
C TYR A 110 -4.88 -19.23 -3.01
N LYS A 111 -5.56 -18.58 -3.96
CA LYS A 111 -6.71 -19.19 -4.64
C LYS A 111 -6.31 -20.46 -5.40
N LYS A 112 -5.16 -20.45 -6.10
CA LYS A 112 -4.64 -21.62 -6.81
C LYS A 112 -4.24 -22.73 -5.84
N GLU A 113 -3.55 -22.38 -4.76
CA GLU A 113 -3.11 -23.32 -3.73
C GLU A 113 -4.30 -23.99 -3.04
N LEU A 114 -5.35 -23.24 -2.73
CA LEU A 114 -6.57 -23.76 -2.12
C LEU A 114 -7.30 -24.75 -3.05
N VAL A 115 -7.39 -24.42 -4.35
CA VAL A 115 -7.93 -25.35 -5.35
C VAL A 115 -7.09 -26.62 -5.46
N HIS A 116 -5.75 -26.48 -5.49
CA HIS A 116 -4.84 -27.62 -5.54
C HIS A 116 -5.01 -28.54 -4.32
N HIS A 117 -5.05 -27.98 -3.11
CA HIS A 117 -5.26 -28.76 -1.89
C HIS A 117 -6.65 -29.40 -1.84
N SER A 118 -7.69 -28.70 -2.31
CA SER A 118 -9.04 -29.27 -2.41
C SER A 118 -9.04 -30.53 -3.28
N ILE A 119 -8.41 -30.47 -4.46
CA ILE A 119 -8.29 -31.63 -5.37
C ILE A 119 -7.49 -32.75 -4.71
N LEU A 120 -6.40 -32.41 -4.02
CA LEU A 120 -5.56 -33.39 -3.35
C LEU A 120 -6.33 -34.12 -2.24
N ILE A 121 -7.08 -33.40 -1.41
CA ILE A 121 -7.93 -33.96 -0.35
C ILE A 121 -8.99 -34.89 -0.95
N GLU A 122 -9.71 -34.44 -1.99
CA GLU A 122 -10.71 -35.26 -2.66
C GLU A 122 -10.09 -36.55 -3.26
N ARG A 123 -8.89 -36.46 -3.82
CA ARG A 123 -8.16 -37.62 -4.32
C ARG A 123 -7.79 -38.58 -3.19
N HIS A 124 -7.29 -38.07 -2.07
CA HIS A 124 -6.97 -38.89 -0.90
C HIS A 124 -8.22 -39.57 -0.34
N GLU A 125 -9.32 -38.85 -0.21
CA GLU A 125 -10.60 -39.41 0.23
C GLU A 125 -11.06 -40.52 -0.71
N ASN A 126 -10.99 -40.30 -2.02
CA ASN A 126 -11.31 -41.33 -3.01
C ASN A 126 -10.40 -42.56 -2.90
N VAL A 127 -9.08 -42.40 -2.77
CA VAL A 127 -8.14 -43.53 -2.62
C VAL A 127 -8.42 -44.29 -1.32
N CYS A 128 -8.63 -43.57 -0.21
CA CYS A 128 -8.94 -44.20 1.07
C CYS A 128 -10.26 -44.98 1.01
N MET A 129 -11.33 -44.37 0.52
CA MET A 129 -12.67 -44.95 0.51
C MET A 129 -12.87 -46.05 -0.54
N LYS A 130 -12.27 -45.90 -1.72
CA LYS A 130 -12.51 -46.82 -2.85
C LYS A 130 -11.45 -47.91 -2.99
N LEU A 131 -10.27 -47.72 -2.42
CA LEU A 131 -9.18 -48.68 -2.54
C LEU A 131 -8.72 -49.20 -1.18
N ILE A 132 -8.21 -48.32 -0.31
CA ILE A 132 -7.56 -48.75 0.93
C ILE A 132 -8.54 -49.47 1.87
N ILE A 133 -9.71 -48.89 2.12
CA ILE A 133 -10.71 -49.49 3.01
C ILE A 133 -11.19 -50.85 2.47
N PRO A 134 -11.66 -50.98 1.21
CA PRO A 134 -12.04 -52.28 0.66
C PRO A 134 -10.92 -53.33 0.72
N MET A 135 -9.66 -52.95 0.41
CA MET A 135 -8.54 -53.89 0.50
C MET A 135 -8.33 -54.44 1.92
N PHE A 136 -8.48 -53.60 2.95
CA PHE A 136 -8.39 -54.07 4.33
C PHE A 136 -9.61 -54.91 4.73
N GLU A 137 -10.82 -54.59 4.25
CA GLU A 137 -12.03 -55.40 4.47
C GLU A 137 -11.80 -56.82 3.91
N ASP A 138 -11.28 -56.92 2.68
CA ASP A 138 -10.94 -58.18 2.02
C ASP A 138 -9.85 -58.95 2.77
N LEU A 139 -8.78 -58.26 3.19
CA LEU A 139 -7.68 -58.87 3.94
C LEU A 139 -8.15 -59.45 5.28
N PHE A 140 -8.97 -58.69 6.03
CA PHE A 140 -9.53 -59.18 7.29
C PHE A 140 -10.49 -60.34 7.07
N GLY A 141 -11.26 -60.33 5.98
CA GLY A 141 -12.08 -61.46 5.56
C GLY A 141 -11.25 -62.71 5.27
N LEU A 142 -10.15 -62.56 4.52
CA LEU A 142 -9.22 -63.65 4.19
C LEU A 142 -8.59 -64.24 5.45
N ILE A 143 -8.02 -63.41 6.33
CA ILE A 143 -7.42 -63.88 7.59
C ILE A 143 -8.48 -64.58 8.46
N SER A 144 -9.69 -64.04 8.53
CA SER A 144 -10.78 -64.64 9.30
C SER A 144 -11.19 -66.01 8.77
N SER A 145 -11.20 -66.20 7.44
CA SER A 145 -11.48 -67.50 6.81
C SER A 145 -10.38 -68.53 7.06
N GLN A 146 -9.13 -68.09 7.18
CA GLN A 146 -8.00 -68.96 7.51
C GLN A 146 -7.95 -69.30 9.01
N ASN A 147 -8.60 -68.50 9.85
CA ASN A 147 -8.70 -68.71 11.29
C ASN A 147 -9.81 -69.72 11.68
N GLN A 148 -10.10 -70.68 10.81
CA GLN A 148 -11.07 -71.74 11.03
C GLN A 148 -10.48 -73.09 10.62
N ASP A 149 -10.78 -74.15 11.38
CA ASP A 149 -10.45 -75.52 10.98
C ASP A 149 -11.35 -76.02 9.83
N MET A 150 -11.07 -77.20 9.29
CA MET A 150 -11.90 -77.81 8.23
C MET A 150 -13.35 -78.13 8.67
N LYS A 151 -13.66 -78.02 9.96
CA LYS A 151 -14.99 -78.21 10.56
C LYS A 151 -15.66 -76.88 10.92
N GLY A 152 -15.04 -75.74 10.63
CA GLY A 152 -15.54 -74.39 10.91
C GLY A 152 -15.29 -73.89 12.34
N ASN A 153 -14.48 -74.58 13.14
CA ASN A 153 -14.15 -74.16 14.51
C ASN A 153 -13.06 -73.08 14.48
N ILE A 154 -13.22 -72.05 15.30
CA ILE A 154 -12.26 -70.94 15.40
C ILE A 154 -10.96 -71.46 16.01
N LEU A 155 -9.83 -71.18 15.34
CA LEU A 155 -8.50 -71.58 15.81
C LEU A 155 -7.97 -70.63 16.88
N ASP A 156 -8.07 -69.32 16.65
CA ASP A 156 -7.68 -68.26 17.57
C ASP A 156 -8.84 -67.29 17.82
N ALA A 157 -9.47 -67.42 19.00
CA ALA A 157 -10.60 -66.58 19.39
C ALA A 157 -10.21 -65.10 19.62
N ASP A 158 -9.00 -64.82 20.11
CA ASP A 158 -8.55 -63.44 20.35
C ASP A 158 -8.29 -62.72 19.02
N LEU A 159 -7.68 -63.43 18.06
CA LEU A 159 -7.51 -62.92 16.70
C LEU A 159 -8.86 -62.57 16.05
N LYS A 160 -9.87 -63.44 16.19
CA LYS A 160 -11.22 -63.17 15.66
C LYS A 160 -11.80 -61.88 16.24
N VAL A 161 -11.75 -61.72 17.56
CA VAL A 161 -12.27 -60.52 18.25
C VAL A 161 -11.50 -59.26 17.85
N LYS A 162 -10.18 -59.35 17.62
CA LYS A 162 -9.38 -58.22 17.11
C LYS A 162 -9.77 -57.82 15.69
N LEU A 163 -9.95 -58.78 14.78
CA LEU A 163 -10.36 -58.52 13.40
C LEU A 163 -11.76 -57.90 13.31
N GLU A 164 -12.72 -58.40 14.10
CA GLU A 164 -14.05 -57.82 14.19
C GLU A 164 -14.01 -56.37 14.70
N ARG A 165 -13.15 -56.08 15.70
CA ARG A 165 -12.94 -54.71 16.19
C ARG A 165 -12.37 -53.79 15.11
N TYR A 166 -11.39 -54.23 14.34
CA TYR A 166 -10.82 -53.43 13.26
C TYR A 166 -11.83 -53.19 12.13
N LEU A 167 -12.63 -54.19 11.75
CA LEU A 167 -13.72 -54.03 10.79
C LEU A 167 -14.74 -52.96 11.24
N ILE A 168 -15.13 -52.98 12.52
CA ILE A 168 -16.04 -51.98 13.08
C ILE A 168 -15.41 -50.58 13.03
N GLN A 169 -14.13 -50.44 13.37
CA GLN A 169 -13.43 -49.16 13.30
C GLN A 169 -13.37 -48.63 11.87
N MET A 170 -13.06 -49.48 10.88
CA MET A 170 -13.04 -49.08 9.48
C MET A 170 -14.41 -48.70 8.94
N LYS A 171 -15.46 -49.40 9.35
CA LYS A 171 -16.83 -49.01 9.01
C LYS A 171 -17.19 -47.63 9.55
N LYS A 172 -16.75 -47.29 10.76
CA LYS A 172 -16.91 -45.93 11.32
C LYS A 172 -16.16 -44.87 10.50
N VAL A 173 -14.93 -45.17 10.08
CA VAL A 173 -14.15 -44.28 9.19
C VAL A 173 -14.87 -44.07 7.85
N LYS A 174 -15.37 -45.16 7.25
CA LYS A 174 -16.14 -45.13 5.99
C LYS A 174 -17.43 -44.31 6.08
N GLU A 175 -18.10 -44.34 7.23
CA GLU A 175 -19.31 -43.56 7.49
C GLU A 175 -19.03 -42.11 7.91
N GLY A 176 -17.76 -41.69 7.98
CA GLY A 176 -17.36 -40.36 8.45
C GLY A 176 -17.64 -40.11 9.94
N LYS A 177 -18.06 -41.14 10.67
CA LYS A 177 -18.37 -41.10 12.11
C LYS A 177 -17.08 -41.25 12.89
N HIS A 178 -16.36 -40.15 13.03
CA HIS A 178 -15.24 -40.08 13.95
C HIS A 178 -15.82 -40.08 15.36
N SER A 179 -15.41 -41.05 16.18
CA SER A 179 -15.66 -40.98 17.62
C SER A 179 -14.84 -39.80 18.11
N ASN A 180 -15.49 -38.69 18.45
CA ASN A 180 -14.86 -37.61 19.19
C ASN A 180 -14.26 -38.22 20.46
N THR A 181 -12.94 -38.30 20.51
CA THR A 181 -12.17 -38.50 21.74
C THR A 181 -11.48 -37.19 22.05
#